data_AF-A0A8X6J8V4-F1
#
_entry.id   AF-A0A8X6J8V4-F1
#
_cell.length_a   1.000
_cell.length_b   1.000
_cell.length_c   1.000
_cell.angle_alpha   90.00
_cell.angle_beta   90.00
_cell.angle_gamma   90.00
#
_symmetry.space_group_name_H-M   'P 1'
#
loop_
_entity.id
_entity.type
_entity.pdbx_description
1 polymer ?
#
loop_
_entity_poly.entity_id
_entity_poly.type
_entity_poly.pdbx_seq_one_letter_code
_entity_poly.pdbx_strand_id
1 'polypeptide(L)' 'MYSVRDYYDMYLMYGRSNGNALRTAREYARRYPSRRPPDANVILRLDDRLRNTRRVWKGIRMQYCTV' A
#
# COMPACT_ATOMS: atom_id res chain seq x y z
N MET A 1 -11.64 -10.11 -0.89
CA MET A 1 -10.20 -10.22 -1.25
C MET A 1 -9.90 -9.04 -2.18
N TYR A 2 -8.78 -8.34 -2.01
CA TYR A 2 -8.45 -7.16 -2.83
C TYR A 2 -7.81 -7.58 -4.16
N SER A 3 -8.03 -6.82 -5.23
CA SER A 3 -7.35 -7.05 -6.51
C SER A 3 -5.89 -6.64 -6.43
N VAL A 4 -5.04 -7.18 -7.31
CA VAL A 4 -3.64 -6.74 -7.48
C VAL A 4 -3.57 -5.23 -7.72
N ARG A 5 -4.53 -4.67 -8.48
CA ARG A 5 -4.62 -3.22 -8.73
C ARG A 5 -4.90 -2.43 -7.45
N ASP A 6 -5.76 -2.95 -6.58
CA ASP A 6 -6.05 -2.33 -5.30
C ASP A 6 -4.82 -2.32 -4.40
N TYR A 7 -4.08 -3.43 -4.34
CA TYR A 7 -2.82 -3.51 -3.59
C TYR A 7 -1.77 -2.51 -4.11
N TYR A 8 -1.69 -2.34 -5.44
CA TYR A 8 -0.78 -1.37 -6.04
C TYR A 8 -1.14 0.07 -5.68
N ASP A 9 -2.43 0.42 -5.76
CA ASP A 9 -2.95 1.74 -5.37
C ASP A 9 -2.73 2.00 -3.87
N MET A 10 -2.94 0.99 -3.02
CA MET A 10 -2.67 1.08 -1.57
C MET A 10 -1.20 1.37 -1.28
N TYR A 11 -0.28 0.65 -1.95
CA TYR A 11 1.16 0.84 -1.76
C TYR A 11 1.63 2.23 -2.21
N LEU A 12 1.14 2.70 -3.36
CA LEU A 12 1.46 4.04 -3.85
C LEU A 12 1.02 5.13 -2.86
N MET A 13 -0.18 4.99 -2.30
CA MET A 13 -0.72 5.93 -1.30
C MET A 13 0.00 5.81 0.05
N TYR A 14 0.45 4.61 0.41
CA TYR A 14 1.24 4.37 1.62
C TYR A 14 2.60 5.09 1.57
N GLY A 15 3.30 5.00 0.42
CA GLY A 15 4.50 5.79 0.18
C GLY A 15 4.26 7.29 0.26
N ARG A 16 3.17 7.80 -0.36
CA ARG A 16 2.77 9.22 -0.25
C ARG A 16 2.40 9.66 1.17
N SER A 17 1.94 8.72 2.00
CA SER A 17 1.57 8.97 3.40
C SER A 17 2.77 8.85 4.36
N ASN A 18 4.00 8.76 3.84
CA ASN A 18 5.22 8.58 4.63
C ASN A 18 5.17 7.36 5.57
N GLY A 19 4.59 6.25 5.09
CA GLY A 19 4.45 5.02 5.89
C GLY A 19 3.34 5.07 6.94
N ASN A 20 2.44 6.05 6.91
CA ASN A 20 1.32 6.11 7.86
C ASN A 20 0.09 5.36 7.33
N ALA A 21 -0.12 4.13 7.80
CA ALA A 21 -1.20 3.26 7.35
C ALA A 21 -2.61 3.82 7.61
N LEU A 22 -2.83 4.50 8.74
CA LEU A 22 -4.13 5.09 9.08
C LEU A 22 -4.47 6.25 8.14
N ARG A 23 -3.49 7.12 7.87
CA ARG A 23 -3.65 8.21 6.91
C ARG A 23 -3.92 7.66 5.51
N THR A 24 -3.18 6.62 5.10
CA THR A 24 -3.40 5.95 3.82
C THR A 24 -4.81 5.38 3.69
N ALA A 25 -5.33 4.69 4.71
CA ALA A 25 -6.67 4.14 4.70
C ALA A 25 -7.75 5.23 4.52
N ARG A 26 -7.62 6.35 5.24
CA ARG A 26 -8.54 7.50 5.13
C ARG A 26 -8.50 8.13 3.75
N GLU A 27 -7.30 8.38 3.22
CA GLU A 27 -7.13 8.97 1.89
C GLU A 27 -7.57 8.02 0.77
N TYR A 28 -7.37 6.71 0.94
CA TYR A 28 -7.85 5.70 0.00
C TYR A 28 -9.38 5.68 -0.05
N ALA A 29 -10.04 5.71 1.12
CA ALA A 29 -11.50 5.79 1.21
C ALA A 29 -12.06 7.06 0.55
N ARG A 30 -11.38 8.20 0.72
CA ARG A 30 -11.75 9.46 0.08
C ARG A 30 -11.61 9.43 -1.44
N ARG A 31 -10.52 8.85 -1.94
CA ARG A 31 -10.21 8.86 -3.38
C ARG A 31 -10.98 7.80 -4.17
N TYR A 32 -11.32 6.68 -3.53
CA TYR A 32 -12.03 5.57 -4.16
C TYR A 32 -13.28 5.19 -3.36
N PRO A 33 -14.30 6.07 -3.29
CA PRO A 33 -15.50 5.84 -2.49
C PRO A 33 -16.32 4.62 -2.96
N SER A 34 -16.22 4.25 -4.24
CA SER A 34 -16.88 3.05 -4.79
C SER A 34 -16.17 1.73 -4.44
N ARG A 35 -14.95 1.79 -3.88
CA ARG A 35 -14.18 0.60 -3.50
C ARG A 35 -14.28 0.36 -2.00
N ARG A 36 -14.11 -0.91 -1.60
CA ARG A 36 -14.02 -1.25 -0.18
C ARG A 36 -12.76 -0.60 0.42
N PRO A 37 -12.87 0.25 1.45
CA PRO A 37 -11.70 0.86 2.06
C PRO A 37 -10.86 -0.17 2.81
N PRO A 38 -9.53 -0.16 2.64
CA PRO A 38 -8.64 -1.00 3.41
C PRO A 38 -8.55 -0.55 4.87
N ASP A 39 -8.43 -1.52 5.77
CA ASP A 39 -7.99 -1.28 7.13
C ASP A 39 -6.47 -0.97 7.13
N ALA A 40 -6.01 -0.15 8.07
CA ALA A 40 -4.60 0.07 8.32
C ALA A 40 -3.83 -1.24 8.51
N ASN A 41 -4.45 -2.25 9.14
CA ASN A 41 -3.84 -3.58 9.29
C ASN A 41 -3.57 -4.28 7.96
N VAL A 42 -4.40 -4.06 6.94
CA VAL A 42 -4.18 -4.61 5.59
C VAL A 42 -2.96 -3.98 4.94
N ILE A 43 -2.78 -2.68 5.15
CA ILE A 43 -1.65 -1.90 4.61
C ILE A 43 -0.35 -2.29 5.31
N LEU A 44 -0.36 -2.46 6.65
CA LEU A 44 0.80 -2.93 7.40
C LEU A 44 1.21 -4.35 7.01
N ARG A 45 0.24 -5.26 6.85
CA ARG A 45 0.52 -6.62 6.34
C ARG A 45 1.06 -6.62 4.91
N LEU A 46 0.66 -5.65 4.08
CA LEU A 46 1.22 -5.47 2.74
C LEU A 46 2.68 -5.02 2.83
N ASP A 47 3.01 -4.04 3.66
CA ASP A 47 4.39 -3.58 3.88
C ASP A 47 5.28 -4.70 4.44
N ASP A 48 4.80 -5.42 5.46
CA ASP A 48 5.52 -6.56 6.05
C ASP A 48 5.77 -7.65 5.00
N ARG A 49 4.75 -8.00 4.20
CA ARG A 49 4.93 -8.91 3.07
C ARG A 49 5.93 -8.39 2.06
N LEU A 50 5.94 -7.10 1.72
CA LEU A 50 6.88 -6.55 0.74
C LEU A 50 8.32 -6.51 1.26
N ARG A 51 8.51 -6.28 2.57
CA ARG A 51 9.83 -6.31 3.23
C ARG A 51 10.36 -7.73 3.40
N ASN A 52 9.53 -8.65 3.86
CA ASN A 52 9.93 -10.02 4.15
C ASN A 52 9.91 -10.92 2.91
N THR A 53 9.02 -10.64 1.96
CA THR A 53 8.85 -11.44 0.75
C THR A 53 9.54 -10.73 -0.42
N ARG A 54 10.85 -10.96 -0.56
CA ARG A 54 11.63 -10.61 -1.78
C ARG A 54 11.05 -11.17 -3.09
N ARG A 55 9.96 -11.96 -3.06
CA ARG A 55 9.30 -12.58 -4.22
C ARG A 55 8.25 -11.71 -4.92
N VAL A 56 7.69 -10.67 -4.28
CA VAL A 56 6.72 -9.76 -4.95
C VAL A 56 7.43 -8.76 -5.89
N TRP A 57 8.75 -8.66 -5.77
CA TRP A 57 9.64 -7.68 -6.37
C TRP A 57 10.09 -7.96 -7.82
N LYS A 58 9.28 -8.61 -8.67
CA LYS A 58 9.64 -8.77 -10.10
C LYS A 58 9.26 -7.58 -11.00
N GLY A 59 8.60 -6.54 -10.49
CA GLY A 59 8.07 -5.46 -11.35
C GLY A 59 8.10 -4.02 -10.81
N ILE A 60 8.57 -3.77 -9.59
CA ILE A 60 8.59 -2.41 -9.01
C ILE A 60 10.03 -2.12 -8.60
N ARG A 61 10.76 -1.36 -9.40
CA ARG A 61 12.13 -0.93 -9.11
C ARG A 61 12.10 0.09 -7.96
N MET A 62 12.78 -0.24 -6.85
CA MET A 62 12.90 0.59 -5.64
C MET A 62 13.72 1.82 -6.01
N GLN A 63 13.07 2.99 -6.11
CA GLN A 63 13.77 4.25 -6.35
C GLN A 63 13.55 5.25 -5.20
N TYR A 64 13.02 4.80 -4.06
CA TYR A 64 12.65 5.68 -2.94
C TYR A 64 13.19 5.20 -1.57
N CYS A 65 14.38 4.59 -1.56
CA CYS A 65 15.19 4.49 -0.33
C CYS A 65 16.36 5.47 -0.46
N THR A 66 16.10 6.74 -0.18
CA THR A 66 17.11 7.74 0.17
C THR A 66 16.68 8.36 1.50
N VAL A 67 17.22 7.79 2.57
CA VAL A 67 17.59 8.45 3.82
C VAL A 67 18.78 7.70 4.38
#